data_AF-T1J2W0-F1
#
_entry.id   AF-T1J2W0-F1
#
_cell.length_a   1.000
_cell.length_b   1.000
_cell.length_c   1.000
_cell.angle_alpha   90.00
_cell.angle_beta   90.00
_cell.angle_gamma   90.00
#
_symmetry.space_group_name_H-M   'P 1'
#
loop_
_entity.id
_entity.type
_entity.pdbx_description
1 polymer ?
#
loop_
_entity_poly.entity_id
_entity_poly.type
_entity_poly.pdbx_seq_one_letter_code
_entity_poly.pdbx_strand_id
1 'polypeptide(L)'
;MLYSGMLSDPTNAFLPANRALALLKKEIEYCFNIKSDKFLIFMYAAAEQDCDLAINIDKNYVKAYQRRGSARLAMHKLELAKQDFRKVLELEAGNKQIEAAEREKNGSWVRFSHHHGTVLHSG
;
A
#
# COMPACT_ATOMS: atom_id res chain seq x y z
N MET A 1 7.46 1.34 -22.78
CA MET A 1 7.67 2.64 -22.12
C MET A 1 7.69 2.58 -20.58
N LEU A 2 6.96 1.68 -19.90
CA LEU A 2 6.95 1.64 -18.42
C LEU A 2 8.31 1.27 -17.77
N TYR A 3 9.14 0.46 -18.42
CA TYR A 3 10.44 0.02 -17.88
C TYR A 3 11.47 1.17 -17.80
N SER A 4 11.49 2.08 -18.80
CA SER A 4 12.40 3.23 -18.85
C SER A 4 12.10 4.27 -17.76
N GLY A 5 10.84 4.39 -17.33
CA GLY A 5 10.44 5.26 -16.22
C GLY A 5 10.90 4.75 -14.85
N MET A 6 10.88 3.44 -14.63
CA MET A 6 11.36 2.82 -13.37
C MET A 6 12.86 2.94 -13.19
N LEU A 7 13.62 2.89 -14.29
CA LEU A 7 15.08 3.10 -14.26
C LEU A 7 15.48 4.55 -14.04
N SER A 8 14.57 5.51 -14.31
CA SER A 8 14.83 6.93 -14.13
C SER A 8 14.65 7.38 -12.68
N ASP A 9 13.81 6.69 -11.90
CA ASP A 9 13.64 6.92 -10.47
C ASP A 9 13.47 5.57 -9.72
N PRO A 10 14.59 4.92 -9.38
CA PRO A 10 14.58 3.63 -8.69
C PRO A 10 14.17 3.75 -7.20
N THR A 11 14.01 4.97 -6.69
CA THR A 11 13.63 5.21 -5.29
C THR A 11 12.11 5.28 -5.10
N ASN A 12 11.35 5.23 -6.20
CA ASN A 12 9.92 5.41 -6.15
C ASN A 12 9.17 4.07 -6.16
N ALA A 13 8.70 3.65 -4.98
CA ALA A 13 7.90 2.42 -4.80
C ALA A 13 6.54 2.47 -5.53
N PHE A 14 6.04 3.66 -5.87
CA PHE A 14 4.75 3.83 -6.54
C PHE A 14 4.78 3.29 -7.98
N LEU A 15 5.87 3.51 -8.71
CA LEU A 15 5.99 3.09 -10.11
C LEU A 15 5.86 1.57 -10.28
N PRO A 16 6.65 0.72 -9.58
CA PRO A 16 6.51 -0.73 -9.69
C PRO A 16 5.17 -1.23 -9.15
N ALA A 17 4.65 -0.68 -8.05
CA ALA A 17 3.33 -1.09 -7.54
C ALA A 17 2.17 -0.73 -8.47
N ASN A 18 2.24 0.39 -9.19
CA ASN A 18 1.23 0.78 -10.16
C ASN A 18 1.27 -0.12 -11.41
N ARG A 19 2.47 -0.55 -11.82
CA ARG A 19 2.61 -1.56 -12.88
C ARG A 19 2.04 -2.92 -12.43
N ALA A 20 2.31 -3.35 -11.20
CA ALA A 20 1.71 -4.57 -10.64
C ALA A 20 0.18 -4.49 -10.65
N LEU A 21 -0.40 -3.35 -10.28
CA LEU A 21 -1.85 -3.12 -10.39
C LEU A 21 -2.35 -3.26 -11.83
N ALA A 22 -1.65 -2.68 -12.81
CA ALA A 22 -2.07 -2.76 -14.20
C ALA A 22 -2.05 -4.21 -14.71
N LEU A 23 -1.07 -5.01 -14.30
CA LEU A 23 -1.00 -6.44 -14.62
C LEU A 23 -2.16 -7.22 -14.00
N LEU A 24 -2.48 -6.95 -12.72
CA LEU A 24 -3.63 -7.55 -12.03
C LEU A 24 -4.97 -7.09 -12.61
N LYS A 25 -5.09 -5.84 -13.07
CA LYS A 25 -6.34 -5.35 -13.67
C LYS A 25 -6.57 -5.92 -15.06
N LYS A 26 -5.50 -6.19 -15.80
CA LYS A 26 -5.54 -6.75 -17.15
C LYS A 26 -6.07 -8.19 -17.18
N GLU A 27 -5.97 -8.92 -16.07
CA GLU A 27 -6.66 -10.19 -15.84
C GLU A 27 -8.17 -10.08 -16.07
N ILE A 28 -8.83 -9.09 -15.46
CA ILE A 28 -10.30 -8.96 -15.50
C ILE A 28 -10.80 -8.79 -16.93
N GLU A 29 -10.02 -8.09 -17.77
CA GLU A 29 -10.35 -7.89 -19.18
C GLU A 29 -10.07 -9.15 -20.04
N TYR A 30 -9.07 -9.94 -19.67
CA TYR A 30 -8.62 -11.09 -20.46
C TYR A 30 -9.25 -12.43 -20.05
N CYS A 31 -9.77 -12.56 -18.84
CA CYS A 31 -10.50 -13.76 -18.38
C CYS A 31 -11.80 -14.01 -19.18
N PHE A 32 -12.33 -13.00 -19.88
CA PHE A 32 -13.52 -13.16 -20.74
C PHE A 32 -13.20 -13.80 -22.11
N ASN A 33 -11.94 -13.82 -22.52
CA ASN A 33 -11.50 -14.29 -23.85
C ASN A 33 -10.43 -15.39 -23.71
N ILE A 34 -10.81 -16.53 -23.11
CA ILE A 34 -10.08 -17.83 -23.08
C ILE A 34 -8.54 -17.70 -23.26
N LYS A 35 -7.88 -16.88 -22.42
CA LYS A 35 -6.41 -16.85 -22.40
C LYS A 35 -5.92 -17.92 -21.46
N SER A 36 -5.03 -18.74 -21.99
CA SER A 36 -4.47 -19.94 -21.37
C SER A 36 -3.98 -19.64 -19.95
N ASP A 37 -4.33 -20.50 -19.00
CA ASP A 37 -3.92 -20.48 -17.59
C ASP A 37 -2.43 -20.05 -17.40
N LYS A 38 -1.55 -20.60 -18.26
CA LYS A 38 -0.12 -20.27 -18.31
C LYS A 38 0.22 -18.78 -18.51
N PHE A 39 -0.53 -18.07 -19.33
CA PHE A 39 -0.31 -16.63 -19.56
C PHE A 39 -0.66 -15.82 -18.31
N LEU A 40 -1.73 -16.21 -17.63
CA LEU A 40 -2.22 -15.53 -16.44
C LEU A 40 -1.26 -15.75 -15.25
N ILE A 41 -0.76 -16.98 -15.08
CA ILE A 41 0.31 -17.31 -14.12
C ILE A 41 1.56 -16.45 -14.36
N PHE A 42 1.96 -16.24 -15.62
CA PHE A 42 3.10 -15.37 -15.95
C PHE A 42 2.85 -13.90 -15.55
N MET A 43 1.62 -13.40 -15.75
CA MET A 43 1.26 -12.04 -15.34
C MET A 43 1.29 -11.85 -13.82
N TYR A 44 0.79 -12.82 -13.05
CA TYR A 44 0.87 -12.78 -11.59
C TYR A 44 2.30 -12.85 -11.08
N ALA A 45 3.14 -13.69 -11.69
CA ALA A 45 4.55 -13.76 -11.34
C ALA A 45 5.28 -12.43 -11.59
N ALA A 46 4.97 -11.74 -12.69
CA ALA A 46 5.49 -10.40 -12.96
C ALA A 46 4.96 -9.37 -11.95
N ALA A 47 3.68 -9.44 -11.59
CA ALA A 47 3.10 -8.57 -10.56
C ALA A 47 3.72 -8.81 -9.18
N GLU A 48 4.03 -10.06 -8.83
CA GLU A 48 4.74 -10.42 -7.59
C GLU A 48 6.13 -9.77 -7.53
N GLN A 49 6.93 -9.87 -8.60
CA GLN A 49 8.25 -9.23 -8.68
C GLN A 49 8.19 -7.70 -8.59
N ASP A 50 7.24 -7.09 -9.30
CA ASP A 50 7.04 -5.64 -9.23
C ASP A 50 6.65 -5.22 -7.80
N CYS A 51 5.84 -6.01 -7.08
CA CYS A 51 5.52 -5.75 -5.68
C CYS A 51 6.73 -5.96 -4.75
N ASP A 52 7.57 -6.96 -4.99
CA ASP A 52 8.80 -7.18 -4.23
C ASP A 52 9.75 -5.99 -4.34
N LEU A 53 9.89 -5.42 -5.54
CA LEU A 53 10.67 -4.20 -5.75
C LEU A 53 10.08 -3.03 -4.96
N ALA A 54 8.76 -2.83 -5.02
CA ALA A 54 8.09 -1.77 -4.27
C ALA A 54 8.30 -1.91 -2.75
N ILE A 55 8.24 -3.13 -2.21
CA ILE A 55 8.46 -3.43 -0.79
C ILE A 55 9.93 -3.25 -0.39
N ASN A 56 10.87 -3.58 -1.28
CA ASN A 56 12.29 -3.37 -1.03
C ASN A 56 12.65 -1.88 -0.93
N ILE A 57 11.95 -1.05 -1.70
CA ILE A 57 12.07 0.41 -1.66
C ILE A 57 11.36 0.97 -0.42
N ASP A 58 10.09 0.62 -0.19
CA ASP A 58 9.29 1.04 0.96
C ASP A 58 8.63 -0.16 1.65
N LYS A 59 9.20 -0.54 2.80
CA LYS A 59 8.74 -1.67 3.63
C LYS A 59 7.41 -1.41 4.34
N ASN A 60 6.95 -0.17 4.39
CA ASN A 60 5.67 0.20 4.98
C ASN A 60 4.58 0.37 3.92
N TYR A 61 4.88 0.06 2.65
CA TYR A 61 3.95 0.30 1.56
C TYR A 61 2.81 -0.73 1.52
N VAL A 62 1.76 -0.46 2.29
CA VAL A 62 0.58 -1.33 2.49
C VAL A 62 0.01 -1.85 1.16
N LYS A 63 -0.12 -0.97 0.16
CA LYS A 63 -0.69 -1.33 -1.15
C LYS A 63 0.15 -2.37 -1.90
N ALA A 64 1.47 -2.37 -1.74
CA ALA A 64 2.32 -3.38 -2.37
C ALA A 64 2.09 -4.76 -1.76
N TYR A 65 1.98 -4.86 -0.43
CA TYR A 65 1.64 -6.12 0.24
C TYR A 65 0.25 -6.65 -0.16
N GLN A 66 -0.76 -5.77 -0.24
CA GLN A 66 -2.11 -6.15 -0.70
C GLN A 66 -2.06 -6.73 -2.12
N ARG A 67 -1.38 -6.06 -3.04
CA ARG A 67 -1.25 -6.51 -4.45
C ARG A 67 -0.46 -7.81 -4.58
N ARG A 68 0.64 -7.96 -3.83
CA ARG A 68 1.44 -9.20 -3.79
C ARG A 68 0.60 -10.37 -3.27
N GLY A 69 -0.19 -10.14 -2.22
CA GLY A 69 -1.13 -11.12 -1.67
C GLY A 69 -2.16 -11.57 -2.69
N SER A 70 -2.79 -10.65 -3.43
CA SER A 70 -3.74 -10.98 -4.50
C SER A 70 -3.10 -11.79 -5.63
N ALA A 71 -1.90 -11.41 -6.09
CA ALA A 71 -1.17 -12.17 -7.12
C ALA A 71 -0.86 -13.61 -6.65
N ARG A 72 -0.43 -13.76 -5.39
CA ARG A 72 -0.14 -15.07 -4.78
C ARG A 72 -1.38 -15.93 -4.61
N LEU A 73 -2.52 -15.35 -4.25
CA LEU A 73 -3.79 -16.09 -4.20
C LEU A 73 -4.15 -16.68 -5.57
N ALA A 74 -4.01 -15.88 -6.63
CA ALA A 74 -4.30 -16.33 -7.98
C ALA A 74 -3.30 -17.37 -8.51
N MET A 75 -2.09 -17.43 -7.94
CA MET A 75 -1.10 -18.49 -8.18
C MET A 75 -1.23 -19.69 -7.22
N HIS A 76 -2.30 -19.79 -6.42
CA HIS A 76 -2.49 -20.81 -5.39
C HIS A 76 -1.43 -20.84 -4.26
N LYS A 77 -0.64 -19.78 -4.10
CA LYS A 77 0.35 -19.61 -3.03
C LYS A 77 -0.29 -19.08 -1.74
N LEU A 78 -1.25 -19.82 -1.20
CA LEU A 78 -2.11 -19.37 -0.09
C LEU A 78 -1.34 -18.97 1.18
N GLU A 79 -0.33 -19.75 1.56
CA GLU A 79 0.45 -19.48 2.79
C GLU A 79 1.27 -18.19 2.70
N LEU A 80 1.82 -17.89 1.53
CA LEU A 80 2.55 -16.64 1.29
C LEU A 80 1.58 -15.45 1.23
N ALA A 81 0.41 -15.62 0.62
CA ALA A 81 -0.62 -14.59 0.62
C ALA A 81 -1.10 -14.26 2.05
N LYS A 82 -1.30 -15.27 2.91
CA LYS A 82 -1.65 -15.06 4.33
C LYS A 82 -0.59 -14.25 5.07
N GLN A 83 0.69 -14.48 4.80
CA GLN A 83 1.77 -13.67 5.38
C GLN A 83 1.67 -12.21 4.95
N ASP A 84 1.41 -11.96 3.66
CA ASP A 84 1.23 -10.60 3.14
C ASP A 84 0.05 -9.89 3.77
N PHE A 85 -1.11 -10.55 3.89
CA PHE A 85 -2.29 -9.96 4.51
C PHE A 85 -2.11 -9.73 6.00
N ARG A 86 -1.39 -10.60 6.72
CA ARG A 86 -1.02 -10.32 8.12
C ARG A 86 -0.19 -9.06 8.22
N LYS A 87 0.79 -8.87 7.31
CA LYS A 87 1.62 -7.67 7.31
C LYS A 87 0.82 -6.39 7.02
N VAL A 88 -0.17 -6.48 6.13
CA VAL A 88 -1.12 -5.38 5.86
C VAL A 88 -1.87 -5.01 7.15
N LEU A 89 -2.40 -5.99 7.88
CA LEU A 89 -3.13 -5.73 9.13
C LEU A 89 -2.23 -5.11 10.20
N GLU A 90 -0.98 -5.56 10.33
CA GLU A 90 -0.01 -4.97 11.25
C GLU A 90 0.29 -3.50 10.91
N LEU A 91 0.52 -3.20 9.63
CA LEU A 91 0.82 -1.84 9.16
C LEU A 91 -0.39 -0.90 9.28
N GLU A 92 -1.60 -1.36 8.94
CA GLU A 92 -2.82 -0.57 9.10
C GLU A 92 -3.18 -0.33 10.57
N ALA A 93 -2.96 -1.32 11.45
CA ALA A 93 -3.16 -1.15 12.88
C ALA A 93 -2.19 -0.10 13.45
N GLY A 94 -0.92 -0.16 13.05
CA GLY A 94 0.08 0.86 13.40
C GLY A 94 -0.29 2.24 12.87
N ASN A 95 -0.75 2.34 11.62
CA ASN A 95 -1.17 3.62 11.04
C ASN A 95 -2.38 4.23 11.77
N LYS A 96 -3.40 3.43 12.09
CA LYS A 96 -4.56 3.88 12.86
C LYS A 96 -4.18 4.38 14.26
N GLN A 97 -3.21 3.73 14.91
CA GLN A 97 -2.71 4.16 16.22
C GLN A 97 -1.98 5.50 16.12
N ILE A 98 -1.16 5.70 15.08
CA ILE A 98 -0.49 6.97 14.82
C ILE A 98 -1.51 8.08 14.54
N GLU A 99 -2.50 7.83 13.68
CA GLU A 99 -3.58 8.78 13.38
C GLU A 99 -4.40 9.13 14.64
N ALA A 100 -4.68 8.15 15.51
CA ALA A 100 -5.36 8.38 16.77
C ALA A 100 -4.53 9.24 17.73
N ALA A 101 -3.22 8.98 17.84
CA ALA A 101 -2.30 9.76 18.67
C ALA A 101 -2.11 11.20 18.14
N GLU A 102 -2.06 11.38 16.82
CA GLU A 102 -2.02 12.72 16.20
C GLU A 102 -3.32 13.49 16.43
N ARG A 103 -4.48 12.82 16.35
CA ARG A 103 -5.78 13.42 16.66
C ARG A 103 -5.88 13.86 18.11
N GLU A 104 -5.35 13.07 19.05
CA GLU A 104 -5.32 13.41 20.47
C GLU A 104 -4.41 14.62 20.73
N LYS A 105 -3.21 14.64 20.13
CA LYS A 105 -2.30 15.79 20.22
C LYS A 105 -2.91 17.05 19.64
N ASN A 106 -3.46 16.97 18.43
CA ASN A 106 -4.08 18.12 17.76
C ASN A 106 -5.32 18.61 18.52
N GLY A 107 -6.12 17.71 19.11
CA GLY A 107 -7.24 18.05 19.97
C GLY A 107 -6.85 18.75 21.28
N SER A 108 -5.66 18.46 21.82
CA SER A 108 -5.11 19.13 22.99
C SER A 108 -4.69 20.57 22.67
N TRP A 109 -3.98 20.80 21.56
CA TRP A 109 -3.59 22.16 21.12
C TRP A 109 -4.79 23.08 20.88
N VAL A 110 -5.90 22.60 20.30
CA VAL A 110 -7.09 23.45 20.09
C VAL A 110 -7.75 23.87 21.41
N ARG A 111 -7.64 23.04 22.46
CA ARG A 111 -8.22 23.31 23.78
C ARG A 111 -7.40 24.31 24.59
N PHE A 112 -6.07 24.34 24.41
CA PHE A 112 -5.18 25.31 25.06
C PHE A 112 -5.25 26.71 24.44
N SER A 113 -5.51 26.83 23.14
CA SER A 113 -5.61 28.14 22.46
C SER A 113 -6.83 28.97 22.85
N HIS A 114 -7.80 28.43 23.60
CA HIS A 114 -8.98 29.15 24.07
C HIS A 114 -8.92 29.57 25.56
N HIS A 115 -7.86 29.24 26.30
CA HIS A 115 -7.81 29.49 27.74
C HIS A 115 -6.90 30.65 28.19
N HIS A 116 -6.19 31.33 27.29
CA HIS A 116 -5.42 32.53 27.63
C HIS A 116 -6.14 33.80 27.15
N GLY A 117 -7.19 34.17 27.88
CA GLY A 117 -8.01 35.35 27.60
C GLY A 117 -8.71 35.89 28.86
N THR A 118 -8.01 35.97 29.99
CA THR A 118 -8.50 36.67 31.19
C THR A 118 -7.36 37.49 31.78
N VAL A 119 -7.31 38.77 31.42
CA VAL A 119 -6.68 39.80 32.25
C VAL A 119 -7.80 40.51 32.99
N LEU A 120 -7.97 40.13 34.26
CA LEU A 120 -8.71 40.88 35.25
C LEU A 120 -8.03 42.25 35.42
N HIS A 121 -8.75 43.33 35.13
CA HIS A 121 -8.44 44.65 35.70
C HIS A 121 -9.41 44.88 36.85
N SER A 122 -8.91 44.73 38.07
CA SER A 122 -9.44 45.37 39.27
C SER A 122 -8.77 46.73 39.42
N GLY A 123 -9.57 47.79 39.55
CA GLY A 123 -9.15 49.18 39.76
C GLY A 123 -10.33 50.12 39.63
#